data_AF-E2ZN68-F1
#
_entry.id   AF-E2ZN68-F1
#
_cell.length_a   1.000
_cell.length_b   1.000
_cell.length_c   1.000
_cell.angle_alpha   90.00
_cell.angle_beta   90.00
_cell.angle_gamma   90.00
#
_symmetry.space_group_name_H-M   'P 1'
#
loop_
_entity.id
_entity.type
_entity.pdbx_description
1 polymer ?
#
loop_
_entity_poly.entity_id
_entity_poly.type
_entity_poly.pdbx_seq_one_letter_code
_entity_poly.pdbx_strand_id
1 'polypeptide(L)'
;FLTTLYDDYTRSEVQGKLKETFKKQYKLTTWVEVQTRYMTVWVMTPAGIPVPTQVPYEYRIFHTKLVNRGLEVVIREELNNDQWKRYEIFQDTLGGRPYLFNGGLPPGGSDGSGAPGIDYQIPAEALTDSEFAAIYKEAQKYVGTPYVWGGSTPETGFDCSGYVCWVYNQNGYDVGRTTANGLWNKSQHISEAEAKPGDLVFFKGTYDTPGMSHTGIYLGNGMMVSAGDPIKYANIHSS
;
A
#
# COMPACT_ATOMS: atom_id res chain seq x y z
N PHE A 1 -4.26 -14.09 -15.58
CA PHE A 1 -4.83 -13.06 -16.47
C PHE A 1 -4.55 -13.38 -17.94
N LEU A 2 -3.29 -13.30 -18.41
CA LEU A 2 -2.98 -13.60 -19.80
C LEU A 2 -3.30 -15.06 -20.18
N THR A 3 -2.97 -16.01 -19.31
CA THR A 3 -3.37 -17.42 -19.49
C THR A 3 -4.89 -17.58 -19.56
N THR A 4 -5.65 -16.77 -18.83
CA THR A 4 -7.11 -16.77 -18.90
C THR A 4 -7.65 -16.22 -20.23
N LEU A 5 -6.96 -15.22 -20.79
CA LEU A 5 -7.38 -14.58 -22.03
C LEU A 5 -7.00 -15.38 -23.28
N TYR A 6 -5.86 -16.05 -23.25
CA TYR A 6 -5.22 -16.62 -24.45
C TYR A 6 -4.99 -18.13 -24.37
N ASP A 7 -5.22 -18.76 -23.20
CA ASP A 7 -4.87 -20.14 -22.87
C ASP A 7 -3.35 -20.43 -22.96
N ASP A 8 -2.78 -20.33 -24.16
CA ASP A 8 -1.34 -20.37 -24.42
C ASP A 8 -0.91 -19.13 -25.21
N TYR A 9 0.30 -18.64 -24.96
CA TYR A 9 0.81 -17.43 -25.60
C TYR A 9 2.33 -17.31 -25.53
N THR A 10 2.87 -16.63 -26.53
CA THR A 10 4.22 -16.11 -26.55
C THR A 10 4.27 -14.69 -25.99
N ARG A 11 5.46 -14.26 -25.57
CA ARG A 11 5.67 -12.88 -25.10
C ARG A 11 5.26 -11.84 -26.14
N SER A 12 5.53 -12.10 -27.42
CA SER A 12 5.20 -11.18 -28.53
C SER A 12 3.70 -10.98 -28.69
N GLU A 13 2.90 -12.04 -28.56
CA GLU A 13 1.45 -11.99 -28.77
C GLU A 13 0.74 -11.15 -27.70
N VAL A 14 1.24 -11.17 -26.47
CA VAL A 14 0.62 -10.46 -25.33
C VAL A 14 1.14 -9.05 -25.09
N GLN A 15 2.17 -8.59 -25.81
CA GLN A 15 2.75 -7.26 -25.61
C GLN A 15 1.71 -6.13 -25.75
N GLY A 16 0.82 -6.24 -26.73
CA GLY A 16 -0.24 -5.27 -26.96
C GLY A 16 -1.20 -5.20 -25.76
N LYS A 17 -1.68 -6.37 -25.30
CA LYS A 17 -2.59 -6.47 -24.16
C LYS A 17 -1.95 -5.99 -22.86
N LEU A 18 -0.68 -6.31 -22.62
CA LEU A 18 0.06 -5.79 -21.47
C LEU A 18 0.08 -4.25 -21.48
N LYS A 19 0.44 -3.63 -22.61
CA LYS A 19 0.44 -2.15 -22.72
C LYS A 19 -0.95 -1.55 -22.48
N GLU A 20 -2.00 -2.19 -22.99
CA GLU A 20 -3.39 -1.78 -22.74
C GLU A 20 -3.74 -1.84 -21.25
N THR A 21 -3.42 -2.97 -20.60
CA THR A 21 -3.66 -3.21 -19.17
C THR A 21 -2.92 -2.16 -18.33
N PHE A 22 -1.65 -1.89 -18.65
CA PHE A 22 -0.86 -0.86 -17.98
C PHE A 22 -1.47 0.54 -18.13
N LYS A 23 -2.00 0.89 -19.31
CA LYS A 23 -2.68 2.19 -19.52
C LYS A 23 -3.98 2.30 -18.72
N LYS A 24 -4.70 1.20 -18.51
CA LYS A 24 -5.90 1.18 -17.66
C LYS A 24 -5.55 1.23 -16.18
N GLN A 25 -4.43 0.60 -15.79
CA GLN A 25 -3.95 0.60 -14.41
C GLN A 25 -3.43 1.97 -13.99
N TYR A 26 -2.66 2.63 -14.85
CA TYR A 26 -1.96 3.87 -14.52
C TYR A 26 -2.46 5.05 -15.34
N LYS A 27 -2.90 6.10 -14.65
CA LYS A 27 -3.24 7.38 -15.27
C LYS A 27 -2.26 8.46 -14.82
N LEU A 28 -1.37 8.88 -15.72
CA LEU A 28 -0.48 10.01 -15.53
C LEU A 28 -1.17 11.29 -16.01
N THR A 29 -1.30 12.28 -15.14
CA THR A 29 -1.81 13.61 -15.45
C THR A 29 -0.73 14.63 -15.13
N THR A 30 -0.45 15.53 -16.08
CA THR A 30 0.52 16.61 -15.89
C THR A 30 -0.14 17.95 -16.22
N TRP A 31 0.22 18.99 -15.48
CA TRP A 31 -0.24 20.34 -15.75
C TRP A 31 0.79 21.37 -15.30
N VAL A 32 0.76 22.55 -15.91
CA VAL A 32 1.63 23.68 -15.54
C VAL A 32 0.78 24.73 -14.87
N GLU A 33 1.15 25.10 -13.66
CA GLU A 33 0.62 26.28 -12.98
C GLU A 33 1.57 27.45 -13.21
N VAL A 34 1.05 28.58 -13.69
CA VAL A 34 1.80 29.81 -13.88
C VAL A 34 1.44 30.78 -12.76
N GLN A 35 2.45 31.22 -12.02
CA GLN A 35 2.32 32.20 -10.95
C GLN A 35 3.08 33.47 -11.33
N THR A 36 2.50 34.64 -11.09
CA THR A 36 3.26 35.90 -11.10
C THR A 36 3.94 36.05 -9.74
N ARG A 37 5.27 36.05 -9.73
CA ARG A 37 6.10 36.33 -8.54
C ARG A 37 6.86 37.63 -8.74
N TYR A 38 7.37 38.20 -7.66
CA TYR A 38 8.15 39.43 -7.70
C TYR A 38 9.59 39.15 -7.28
N MET A 39 10.53 39.74 -8.01
CA MET A 39 11.94 39.75 -7.63
C MET A 39 12.43 41.17 -7.45
N THR A 40 13.33 41.35 -6.49
CA THR A 40 14.02 42.63 -6.29
C THR A 40 15.13 42.77 -7.32
N VAL A 41 15.08 43.84 -8.11
CA VAL A 41 16.17 44.29 -8.98
C VAL A 41 16.64 45.67 -8.53
N TRP A 42 17.88 46.02 -8.81
CA TRP A 42 18.42 47.34 -8.53
C TRP A 42 18.34 48.20 -9.78
N VAL A 43 17.58 49.29 -9.71
CA VAL A 43 17.40 50.23 -10.83
C VAL A 43 18.12 51.53 -10.49
N MET A 44 18.85 52.10 -11.46
CA MET A 44 19.52 53.38 -11.29
C MET A 44 18.54 54.54 -11.56
N THR A 45 18.47 55.48 -10.62
CA THR A 45 17.74 56.75 -10.82
C THR A 45 18.50 57.66 -11.80
N PRO A 46 17.86 58.72 -12.36
CA PRO A 46 18.57 59.72 -13.19
C PRO A 46 19.75 60.41 -12.47
N ALA A 47 19.76 60.40 -11.14
CA ALA A 47 20.86 60.90 -10.31
C ALA A 47 21.96 59.85 -10.03
N GLY A 48 21.87 58.65 -10.61
CA GLY A 48 22.87 57.58 -10.45
C GLY A 48 22.78 56.77 -9.15
N ILE A 49 21.69 56.90 -8.40
CA ILE A 49 21.50 56.20 -7.11
C ILE A 49 20.74 54.88 -7.36
N PRO A 50 21.26 53.71 -6.91
CA PRO A 50 20.58 52.43 -7.04
C PRO A 50 19.44 52.31 -6.03
N VAL A 51 18.24 51.97 -6.50
CA VAL A 51 17.06 51.75 -5.66
C VAL A 51 16.50 50.33 -5.87
N PRO A 52 16.12 49.62 -4.78
CA PRO A 52 15.52 48.30 -4.89
C PRO A 52 14.10 48.43 -5.45
N THR A 53 13.84 47.78 -6.57
CA THR A 53 12.56 47.81 -7.28
C THR A 53 12.03 46.40 -7.45
N GLN A 54 10.74 46.17 -7.15
CA GLN A 54 10.09 44.89 -7.39
C GLN A 54 9.63 44.82 -8.84
N VAL A 55 10.08 43.79 -9.57
CA VAL A 55 9.62 43.51 -10.94
C VAL A 55 8.91 42.16 -10.97
N PRO A 56 7.73 42.05 -11.64
CA PRO A 56 7.03 40.79 -11.78
C PRO A 56 7.76 39.87 -12.76
N TYR A 57 7.73 38.58 -12.51
CA TYR A 57 8.18 37.54 -13.43
C TYR A 57 7.25 36.33 -13.38
N GLU A 58 7.20 35.57 -14.49
CA GLU A 58 6.46 34.31 -14.55
C GLU A 58 7.25 33.19 -13.87
N TYR A 59 6.63 32.54 -12.89
CA TYR A 59 7.14 31.34 -12.26
C TYR A 59 6.23 30.16 -12.62
N ARG A 60 6.79 29.10 -13.20
CA ARG A 60 6.04 27.93 -13.68
C ARG A 60 6.27 26.75 -12.77
N ILE A 61 5.21 26.15 -12.26
CA ILE A 61 5.24 24.93 -11.45
C ILE A 61 4.70 23.80 -12.31
N PHE A 62 5.52 22.78 -12.54
CA PHE A 62 5.10 21.57 -13.25
C PHE A 62 4.56 20.56 -12.24
N HIS A 63 3.27 20.29 -12.32
CA HIS A 63 2.59 19.31 -11.49
C HIS A 63 2.47 17.98 -12.22
N THR A 64 2.64 16.90 -11.46
CA THR A 64 2.48 15.53 -11.93
C THR A 64 1.65 14.74 -10.94
N LYS A 65 0.65 14.02 -11.43
CA LYS A 65 -0.19 13.11 -10.65
C LYS A 65 -0.25 11.76 -11.34
N LEU A 66 0.18 10.72 -10.65
CA LEU A 66 0.00 9.33 -11.07
C LEU A 66 -1.13 8.72 -10.23
N VAL A 67 -2.12 8.14 -10.88
CA VAL A 67 -3.18 7.34 -10.23
C VAL A 67 -2.98 5.88 -10.62
N ASN A 68 -2.93 4.99 -9.63
CA ASN A 68 -2.90 3.53 -9.81
C ASN A 68 -4.26 2.97 -9.38
N ARG A 69 -4.94 2.25 -10.28
CA ARG A 69 -6.27 1.64 -10.01
C ARG A 69 -6.19 0.24 -9.39
N GLY A 70 -4.99 -0.32 -9.27
CA GLY A 70 -4.80 -1.74 -8.91
C GLY A 70 -5.01 -2.65 -10.12
N LEU A 71 -4.19 -3.70 -10.22
CA LEU A 71 -4.21 -4.61 -11.37
C LEU A 71 -5.48 -5.49 -11.40
N GLU A 72 -5.98 -5.92 -10.24
CA GLU A 72 -7.17 -6.77 -10.12
C GLU A 72 -8.42 -6.06 -10.64
N VAL A 73 -8.62 -4.78 -10.29
CA VAL A 73 -9.74 -3.96 -10.77
C VAL A 73 -9.75 -3.89 -12.30
N VAL A 74 -8.58 -3.69 -12.90
CA VAL A 74 -8.44 -3.66 -14.37
C VAL A 74 -8.74 -5.02 -14.98
N ILE A 75 -8.28 -6.10 -14.35
CA ILE A 75 -8.54 -7.47 -14.84
C ILE A 75 -10.03 -7.79 -14.75
N ARG A 76 -10.71 -7.43 -13.65
CA ARG A 76 -12.14 -7.64 -13.45
C ARG A 76 -13.00 -6.94 -14.50
N GLU A 77 -12.57 -5.76 -14.96
CA GLU A 77 -13.22 -5.01 -16.05
C GLU A 77 -12.97 -5.62 -17.43
N GLU A 78 -11.92 -6.43 -17.59
CA GLU A 78 -11.52 -7.01 -18.89
C GLU A 78 -11.99 -8.45 -19.11
N LEU A 79 -12.26 -9.20 -18.05
CA LEU A 79 -12.68 -10.60 -18.14
C LEU A 79 -14.21 -10.72 -18.11
N ASN A 80 -14.76 -11.58 -18.96
CA ASN A 80 -16.15 -12.00 -18.81
C ASN A 80 -16.32 -12.98 -17.64
N ASN A 81 -17.56 -13.31 -17.28
CA ASN A 81 -17.87 -14.15 -16.12
C ASN A 81 -17.17 -15.53 -16.13
N ASP A 82 -17.09 -16.18 -17.30
CA ASP A 82 -16.49 -17.51 -17.41
C ASP A 82 -14.95 -17.45 -17.38
N GLN A 83 -14.38 -16.41 -17.98
CA GLN A 83 -12.96 -16.11 -17.88
C GLN A 83 -12.57 -15.77 -16.45
N TRP A 84 -13.38 -14.97 -15.75
CA TRP A 84 -13.14 -14.59 -14.38
C TRP A 84 -13.05 -15.83 -13.46
N LYS A 85 -13.99 -16.77 -13.58
CA LYS A 85 -13.93 -18.04 -12.83
C LYS A 85 -12.65 -18.84 -13.09
N ARG A 86 -12.20 -18.89 -14.35
CA ARG A 86 -10.91 -19.53 -14.68
C ARG A 86 -9.72 -18.75 -14.12
N TYR A 87 -9.80 -17.43 -14.10
CA TYR A 87 -8.78 -16.58 -13.52
C TYR A 87 -8.64 -16.83 -12.01
N GLU A 88 -9.75 -16.93 -11.28
CA GLU A 88 -9.78 -17.31 -9.86
C GLU A 88 -9.06 -18.65 -9.63
N ILE A 89 -9.46 -19.70 -10.36
CA ILE A 89 -8.80 -21.01 -10.27
C ILE A 89 -7.29 -20.93 -10.55
N PHE A 90 -6.88 -20.14 -11.55
CA PHE A 90 -5.45 -19.97 -11.84
C PHE A 90 -4.70 -19.22 -10.74
N GLN A 91 -5.36 -18.31 -10.01
CA GLN A 91 -4.77 -17.72 -8.82
C GLN A 91 -4.62 -18.78 -7.74
N ASP A 92 -5.71 -19.44 -7.35
CA ASP A 92 -5.74 -20.45 -6.28
C ASP A 92 -4.72 -21.58 -6.50
N THR A 93 -4.58 -22.03 -7.76
CA THR A 93 -3.68 -23.13 -8.13
C THR A 93 -2.26 -22.69 -8.50
N LEU A 94 -1.95 -21.40 -8.38
CA LEU A 94 -0.66 -20.84 -8.80
C LEU A 94 -0.34 -21.11 -10.28
N GLY A 95 -1.36 -21.15 -11.12
CA GLY A 95 -1.23 -21.53 -12.53
C GLY A 95 -0.70 -22.95 -12.73
N GLY A 96 -0.86 -23.84 -11.75
CA GLY A 96 -0.24 -25.17 -11.74
C GLY A 96 1.30 -25.12 -11.61
N ARG A 97 1.87 -23.98 -11.22
CA ARG A 97 3.32 -23.75 -11.11
C ARG A 97 3.69 -23.20 -9.73
N PRO A 98 3.36 -23.91 -8.64
CA PRO A 98 3.64 -23.45 -7.27
C PRO A 98 5.13 -23.16 -7.02
N TYR A 99 6.02 -23.85 -7.75
CA TYR A 99 7.47 -23.64 -7.69
C TYR A 99 7.92 -22.26 -8.18
N LEU A 100 7.17 -21.59 -9.06
CA LEU A 100 7.48 -20.22 -9.50
C LEU A 100 7.24 -19.18 -8.41
N PHE A 101 6.49 -19.56 -7.38
CA PHE A 101 6.06 -18.66 -6.32
C PHE A 101 6.45 -19.17 -4.92
N ASN A 102 7.43 -20.08 -4.84
CA ASN A 102 7.91 -20.68 -3.60
C ASN A 102 6.77 -21.25 -2.70
N GLY A 103 5.69 -21.74 -3.32
CA GLY A 103 4.51 -22.29 -2.64
C GLY A 103 3.50 -21.25 -2.13
N GLY A 104 3.69 -19.95 -2.35
CA GLY A 104 2.75 -18.88 -1.97
C GLY A 104 2.10 -18.21 -3.18
N LEU A 105 0.89 -17.66 -3.01
CA LEU A 105 0.22 -16.88 -4.04
C LEU A 105 1.02 -15.65 -4.48
N PRO A 106 1.07 -15.30 -5.79
CA PRO A 106 1.54 -13.98 -6.18
C PRO A 106 0.67 -12.93 -5.46
N PRO A 107 1.28 -11.88 -4.88
CA PRO A 107 0.53 -10.88 -4.13
C PRO A 107 -0.49 -10.20 -5.05
N GLY A 108 -1.77 -10.48 -4.83
CA GLY A 108 -2.89 -9.91 -5.62
C GLY A 108 -4.08 -10.83 -5.92
N GLY A 109 -4.07 -12.10 -5.46
CA GLY A 109 -5.20 -13.01 -5.61
C GLY A 109 -6.35 -12.73 -4.65
N SER A 110 -7.51 -12.33 -5.20
CA SER A 110 -8.81 -12.44 -4.55
C SER A 110 -9.38 -13.83 -4.87
N ASP A 111 -9.79 -14.56 -3.82
CA ASP A 111 -10.45 -15.87 -3.81
C ASP A 111 -11.91 -15.84 -4.35
N GLY A 112 -12.27 -14.81 -5.11
CA GLY A 112 -13.62 -14.68 -5.66
C GLY A 112 -14.72 -14.31 -4.68
N SER A 113 -14.38 -13.96 -3.44
CA SER A 113 -15.32 -13.44 -2.44
C SER A 113 -15.68 -11.95 -2.61
N GLY A 114 -15.00 -11.23 -3.52
CA GLY A 114 -15.19 -9.79 -3.70
C GLY A 114 -14.61 -8.93 -2.57
N ALA A 115 -13.80 -9.51 -1.67
CA ALA A 115 -13.00 -8.80 -0.68
C ALA A 115 -11.52 -8.76 -1.11
N PRO A 116 -10.86 -7.58 -1.19
CA PRO A 116 -9.46 -7.51 -1.58
C PRO A 116 -8.58 -8.14 -0.50
N GLY A 117 -7.82 -9.19 -0.83
CA GLY A 117 -6.66 -9.64 -0.04
C GLY A 117 -6.97 -10.49 1.20
N ILE A 118 -7.87 -11.47 1.13
CA ILE A 118 -8.19 -12.43 2.20
C ILE A 118 -7.72 -13.84 1.80
N ASP A 119 -6.42 -14.11 1.66
CA ASP A 119 -5.94 -15.49 1.44
C ASP A 119 -4.99 -15.98 2.54
N TYR A 120 -5.10 -15.38 3.72
CA TYR A 120 -4.48 -15.91 4.92
C TYR A 120 -5.55 -16.28 5.92
N GLN A 121 -5.73 -17.59 6.10
CA GLN A 121 -6.54 -18.14 7.18
C GLN A 121 -5.73 -18.08 8.48
N ILE A 122 -6.24 -17.32 9.45
CA ILE A 122 -5.64 -17.28 10.78
C ILE A 122 -5.72 -18.69 11.41
N PRO A 123 -4.64 -19.19 12.02
CA PRO A 123 -4.68 -20.46 12.74
C PRO A 123 -5.82 -20.46 13.76
N ALA A 124 -6.63 -21.52 13.78
CA ALA A 124 -7.78 -21.59 14.68
C ALA A 124 -7.34 -21.51 16.16
N GLU A 125 -6.15 -22.02 16.47
CA GLU A 125 -5.51 -21.96 17.77
C GLU A 125 -5.22 -20.50 18.18
N ALA A 126 -4.80 -19.65 17.23
CA ALA A 126 -4.56 -18.24 17.51
C ALA A 126 -5.85 -17.52 17.91
N LEU A 127 -6.96 -17.83 17.24
CA LEU A 127 -8.28 -17.23 17.54
C LEU A 127 -8.90 -17.71 18.87
N THR A 128 -8.30 -18.69 19.55
CA THR A 128 -8.74 -19.06 20.91
C THR A 128 -8.37 -18.00 21.95
N ASP A 129 -7.37 -17.17 21.66
CA ASP A 129 -7.05 -15.99 22.46
C ASP A 129 -8.05 -14.87 22.15
N SER A 130 -8.83 -14.47 23.16
CA SER A 130 -9.90 -13.49 22.98
C SER A 130 -9.40 -12.07 22.71
N GLU A 131 -8.21 -11.73 23.19
CA GLU A 131 -7.57 -10.43 23.02
C GLU A 131 -7.11 -10.29 21.55
N PHE A 132 -6.37 -11.29 21.07
CA PHE A 132 -5.98 -11.35 19.65
C PHE A 132 -7.19 -11.44 18.72
N ALA A 133 -8.20 -12.25 19.04
CA ALA A 133 -9.39 -12.36 18.21
C ALA A 133 -10.12 -11.02 18.04
N ALA A 134 -10.15 -10.18 19.09
CA ALA A 134 -10.75 -8.85 19.03
C ALA A 134 -9.90 -7.87 18.18
N ILE A 135 -8.57 -7.87 18.40
CA ILE A 135 -7.61 -7.12 17.58
C ILE A 135 -7.75 -7.47 16.11
N TYR A 136 -7.72 -8.76 15.78
CA TYR A 136 -7.83 -9.24 14.41
C TYR A 136 -9.18 -8.90 13.79
N LYS A 137 -10.26 -9.03 14.55
CA LYS A 137 -11.62 -8.68 14.09
C LYS A 137 -11.74 -7.20 13.72
N GLU A 138 -11.02 -6.33 14.41
CA GLU A 138 -10.95 -4.91 14.06
C GLU A 138 -10.05 -4.68 12.84
N ALA A 139 -8.86 -5.27 12.85
CA ALA A 139 -7.87 -5.19 11.77
C ALA A 139 -8.45 -5.56 10.40
N GLN A 140 -9.16 -6.69 10.31
CA GLN A 140 -9.72 -7.19 9.04
C GLN A 140 -10.70 -6.23 8.36
N LYS A 141 -11.35 -5.32 9.10
CA LYS A 141 -12.34 -4.38 8.54
C LYS A 141 -11.74 -3.44 7.50
N TYR A 142 -10.45 -3.20 7.58
CA TYR A 142 -9.75 -2.20 6.78
C TYR A 142 -8.88 -2.83 5.68
N VAL A 143 -8.79 -4.16 5.63
CA VAL A 143 -8.09 -4.88 4.56
C VAL A 143 -8.68 -4.46 3.20
N GLY A 144 -7.79 -4.13 2.25
CA GLY A 144 -8.14 -3.54 0.95
C GLY A 144 -8.19 -2.01 0.91
N THR A 145 -8.13 -1.31 2.06
CA THR A 145 -8.10 0.17 2.08
C THR A 145 -6.78 0.70 1.51
N PRO A 146 -6.79 1.68 0.59
CA PRO A 146 -5.56 2.28 0.08
C PRO A 146 -4.72 2.96 1.16
N TYR A 147 -3.40 2.96 0.97
CA TYR A 147 -2.49 3.67 1.87
C TYR A 147 -2.67 5.18 1.76
N VAL A 148 -2.77 5.87 2.91
CA VAL A 148 -2.77 7.33 2.98
C VAL A 148 -1.76 7.80 4.01
N TRP A 149 -0.70 8.47 3.54
CA TRP A 149 0.35 9.00 4.40
C TRP A 149 -0.20 9.95 5.47
N GLY A 150 0.10 9.69 6.74
CA GLY A 150 -0.42 10.45 7.88
C GLY A 150 -1.81 10.04 8.33
N GLY A 151 -2.55 9.26 7.53
CA GLY A 151 -3.88 8.77 7.84
C GLY A 151 -3.89 7.88 9.08
N SER A 152 -4.95 7.98 9.89
CA SER A 152 -5.06 7.21 11.14
C SER A 152 -6.50 6.91 11.57
N THR A 153 -7.46 7.12 10.68
CA THR A 153 -8.88 6.82 10.90
C THR A 153 -9.51 6.28 9.62
N PRO A 154 -10.65 5.57 9.69
CA PRO A 154 -11.32 5.05 8.49
C PRO A 154 -11.66 6.14 7.45
N GLU A 155 -11.96 7.35 7.90
CA GLU A 155 -12.34 8.49 7.04
C GLU A 155 -11.14 9.14 6.36
N THR A 156 -9.99 9.16 7.04
CA THR A 156 -8.74 9.77 6.55
C THR A 156 -7.86 8.77 5.79
N GLY A 157 -8.23 7.48 5.82
CA GLY A 157 -7.35 6.39 5.42
C GLY A 157 -6.26 6.13 6.47
N PHE A 158 -5.33 5.25 6.14
CA PHE A 158 -4.30 4.82 7.08
C PHE A 158 -2.90 4.82 6.48
N ASP A 159 -1.93 5.26 7.27
CA ASP A 159 -0.55 4.81 7.12
C ASP A 159 -0.27 3.59 8.01
N CYS A 160 0.92 2.99 7.86
CA CYS A 160 1.31 1.78 8.58
C CYS A 160 1.09 1.88 10.09
N SER A 161 1.58 2.97 10.69
CA SER A 161 1.49 3.22 12.12
C SER A 161 0.10 3.69 12.55
N GLY A 162 -0.59 4.48 11.72
CA GLY A 162 -1.95 4.95 11.96
C GLY A 162 -2.96 3.80 11.98
N TYR A 163 -2.80 2.82 11.10
CA TYR A 163 -3.58 1.59 11.08
C TYR A 163 -3.42 0.80 12.38
N VAL A 164 -2.18 0.51 12.78
CA VAL A 164 -1.89 -0.22 14.02
C VAL A 164 -2.43 0.54 15.24
N CYS A 165 -2.13 1.84 15.35
CA CYS A 165 -2.67 2.69 16.42
C CYS A 165 -4.19 2.61 16.50
N TRP A 166 -4.89 2.72 15.37
CA TRP A 166 -6.34 2.65 15.32
C TRP A 166 -6.86 1.31 15.86
N VAL A 167 -6.36 0.19 15.33
CA VAL A 167 -6.79 -1.15 15.73
C VAL A 167 -6.63 -1.36 17.25
N TYR A 168 -5.48 -0.98 17.82
CA TYR A 168 -5.25 -1.15 19.26
C TYR A 168 -6.07 -0.17 20.10
N ASN A 169 -6.29 1.07 19.64
CA ASN A 169 -7.15 2.02 20.36
C ASN A 169 -8.61 1.54 20.42
N GLN A 170 -9.13 0.93 19.34
CA GLN A 170 -10.47 0.35 19.32
C GLN A 170 -10.60 -0.87 20.26
N ASN A 171 -9.48 -1.46 20.67
CA ASN A 171 -9.42 -2.58 21.62
C ASN A 171 -8.93 -2.15 23.02
N GLY A 172 -8.89 -0.85 23.31
CA GLY A 172 -8.71 -0.32 24.68
C GLY A 172 -7.25 -0.13 25.15
N TYR A 173 -6.26 -0.13 24.26
CA TYR A 173 -4.85 0.05 24.64
C TYR A 173 -4.38 1.51 24.72
N ASP A 174 -5.23 2.47 24.35
CA ASP A 174 -4.97 3.92 24.47
C ASP A 174 -3.57 4.39 24.02
N VAL A 175 -3.08 3.83 22.91
CA VAL A 175 -1.76 4.11 22.35
C VAL A 175 -1.68 5.53 21.78
N GLY A 176 -2.83 6.10 21.40
CA GLY A 176 -2.94 7.35 20.66
C GLY A 176 -2.41 7.20 19.23
N ARG A 177 -2.20 8.32 18.52
CA ARG A 177 -1.54 8.33 17.21
C ARG A 177 -0.03 8.52 17.39
N THR A 178 0.78 7.61 16.85
CA THR A 178 2.25 7.74 16.84
C THR A 178 2.89 6.98 15.67
N THR A 179 4.18 7.23 15.39
CA THR A 179 4.93 6.62 14.27
C THR A 179 5.33 5.17 14.56
N ALA A 180 5.87 4.46 13.56
CA ALA A 180 6.46 3.14 13.77
C ALA A 180 7.57 3.15 14.85
N ASN A 181 8.40 4.20 14.89
CA ASN A 181 9.36 4.41 15.98
C ASN A 181 8.67 4.64 17.34
N GLY A 182 7.57 5.39 17.36
CA GLY A 182 6.82 5.63 18.57
C GLY A 182 6.20 4.35 19.15
N LEU A 183 5.66 3.49 18.29
CA LEU A 183 5.17 2.16 18.66
C LEU A 183 6.34 1.28 19.16
N TRP A 184 7.45 1.24 18.42
CA TRP A 184 8.66 0.50 18.81
C TRP A 184 9.18 0.85 20.21
N ASN A 185 9.16 2.14 20.57
CA ASN A 185 9.61 2.61 21.88
C ASN A 185 8.61 2.33 23.02
N LYS A 186 7.35 2.04 22.68
CA LYS A 186 6.29 1.69 23.64
C LYS A 186 6.13 0.18 23.82
N SER A 187 6.77 -0.62 22.98
CA SER A 187 6.69 -2.09 22.99
C SER A 187 7.85 -2.72 23.76
N GLN A 188 7.58 -3.89 24.36
CA GLN A 188 8.64 -4.79 24.81
C GLN A 188 9.25 -5.49 23.58
N HIS A 189 10.58 -5.61 23.54
CA HIS A 189 11.27 -6.28 22.43
C HIS A 189 11.44 -7.76 22.75
N ILE A 190 10.97 -8.59 21.84
CA ILE A 190 11.04 -10.06 21.89
C ILE A 190 11.73 -10.57 20.63
N SER A 191 12.24 -11.80 20.67
CA SER A 191 12.76 -12.45 19.47
C SER A 191 11.62 -12.91 18.56
N GLU A 192 11.92 -13.09 17.27
CA GLU A 192 10.93 -13.60 16.31
C GLU A 192 10.39 -14.99 16.70
N ALA A 193 11.23 -15.83 17.31
CA ALA A 193 10.83 -17.15 17.79
C ALA A 193 9.82 -17.11 18.95
N GLU A 194 9.75 -15.98 19.65
CA GLU A 194 8.80 -15.76 20.76
C GLU A 194 7.53 -15.05 20.30
N ALA A 195 7.48 -14.57 19.06
CA ALA A 195 6.38 -13.77 18.53
C ALA A 195 5.08 -14.59 18.48
N LYS A 196 4.00 -13.96 18.97
CA LYS A 196 2.65 -14.51 19.01
C LYS A 196 1.68 -13.63 18.23
N PRO A 197 0.59 -14.21 17.70
CA PRO A 197 -0.46 -13.43 17.06
C PRO A 197 -0.91 -12.27 17.98
N GLY A 198 -0.95 -11.05 17.43
CA GLY A 198 -1.21 -9.83 18.20
C GLY A 198 0.04 -9.08 18.66
N ASP A 199 1.24 -9.60 18.42
CA ASP A 199 2.48 -8.81 18.55
C ASP A 199 2.67 -7.86 17.35
N LEU A 200 3.53 -6.86 17.51
CA LEU A 200 3.87 -5.93 16.43
C LEU A 200 5.16 -6.35 15.73
N VAL A 201 5.14 -6.33 14.40
CA VAL A 201 6.32 -6.54 13.55
C VAL A 201 6.81 -5.17 13.07
N PHE A 202 8.13 -5.00 13.00
CA PHE A 202 8.75 -3.73 12.62
C PHE A 202 9.86 -3.93 11.58
N PHE A 203 9.95 -2.99 10.63
CA PHE A 203 10.95 -3.01 9.56
C PHE A 203 11.72 -1.70 9.51
N LYS A 204 12.93 -1.75 8.95
CA LYS A 204 13.79 -0.59 8.67
C LYS A 204 14.04 -0.47 7.17
N GLY A 205 14.35 0.75 6.71
CA GLY A 205 14.81 0.99 5.34
C GLY A 205 13.73 0.85 4.26
N THR A 206 12.45 0.83 4.62
CA THR A 206 11.32 0.83 3.66
C THR A 206 11.06 2.22 3.06
N TYR A 207 11.51 3.28 3.73
CA TYR A 207 11.64 4.64 3.20
C TYR A 207 12.70 5.42 4.02
N ASP A 208 13.04 6.63 3.56
CA ASP A 208 14.07 7.47 4.20
C ASP A 208 13.59 8.04 5.55
N THR A 209 13.89 7.31 6.63
CA THR A 209 13.69 7.74 8.01
C THR A 209 14.70 7.08 8.94
N PRO A 210 15.13 7.75 10.01
CA PRO A 210 15.85 7.09 11.09
C PRO A 210 14.99 6.03 11.78
N GLY A 211 15.58 4.89 12.14
CA GLY A 211 14.93 3.85 12.95
C GLY A 211 13.93 2.97 12.17
N MET A 212 12.78 2.69 12.78
CA MET A 212 11.70 1.90 12.19
C MET A 212 10.92 2.71 11.17
N SER A 213 10.78 2.14 9.98
CA SER A 213 10.11 2.73 8.83
C SER A 213 8.82 2.00 8.45
N HIS A 214 8.52 0.83 9.01
CA HIS A 214 7.22 0.17 8.78
C HIS A 214 6.82 -0.67 9.98
N THR A 215 5.52 -0.90 10.13
CA THR A 215 4.98 -1.77 11.17
C THR A 215 3.68 -2.44 10.75
N GLY A 216 3.40 -3.60 11.34
CA GLY A 216 2.18 -4.40 11.14
C GLY A 216 1.86 -5.27 12.35
N ILE A 217 0.71 -5.90 12.33
CA ILE A 217 0.23 -6.81 13.38
C ILE A 217 0.58 -8.24 12.97
N TYR A 218 1.34 -8.95 13.80
CA TYR A 218 1.70 -10.34 13.59
C TYR A 218 0.48 -11.23 13.75
N LEU A 219 0.35 -12.23 12.87
CA LEU A 219 -0.80 -13.13 12.81
C LEU A 219 -0.42 -14.59 13.07
N GLY A 220 0.86 -14.87 13.33
CA GLY A 220 1.42 -16.21 13.39
C GLY A 220 1.96 -16.69 12.05
N ASN A 221 2.70 -17.82 12.07
CA ASN A 221 3.24 -18.49 10.88
C ASN A 221 3.99 -17.58 9.89
N GLY A 222 4.73 -16.59 10.39
CA GLY A 222 5.48 -15.65 9.55
C GLY A 222 4.61 -14.66 8.78
N MET A 223 3.35 -14.47 9.17
CA MET A 223 2.41 -13.59 8.49
C MET A 223 2.05 -12.38 9.34
N MET A 224 1.79 -11.26 8.68
CA MET A 224 1.29 -10.03 9.30
C MET A 224 0.17 -9.41 8.48
N VAL A 225 -0.64 -8.55 9.10
CA VAL A 225 -1.47 -7.56 8.40
C VAL A 225 -0.91 -6.17 8.65
N SER A 226 -0.74 -5.39 7.58
CA SER A 226 -0.24 -4.01 7.69
C SER A 226 -0.85 -3.11 6.63
N ALA A 227 -0.83 -1.81 6.87
CA ALA A 227 -1.07 -0.83 5.81
C ALA A 227 0.18 -0.70 4.93
N GLY A 228 0.33 -1.65 4.01
CA GLY A 228 0.99 -1.41 2.74
C GLY A 228 0.06 -0.66 1.79
N ASP A 229 0.29 -0.77 0.47
CA ASP A 229 -0.65 -0.24 -0.52
C ASP A 229 -1.25 -1.38 -1.36
N PRO A 230 -2.53 -1.75 -1.16
CA PRO A 230 -3.42 -1.39 -0.04
C PRO A 230 -3.08 -2.13 1.28
N ILE A 231 -3.87 -1.94 2.34
CA ILE A 231 -3.85 -2.78 3.55
C ILE A 231 -4.04 -4.24 3.14
N LYS A 232 -3.11 -5.11 3.56
CA LYS A 232 -3.09 -6.52 3.12
C LYS A 232 -2.32 -7.42 4.08
N TYR A 233 -2.53 -8.72 3.94
CA TYR A 233 -1.67 -9.74 4.52
C TYR A 233 -0.34 -9.82 3.76
N ALA A 234 0.75 -10.02 4.49
CA ALA A 234 2.08 -10.17 3.91
C ALA A 234 2.91 -11.14 4.76
N ASN A 235 3.83 -11.85 4.10
CA ASN A 235 4.84 -12.63 4.78
C ASN A 235 5.94 -11.69 5.29
N ILE A 236 6.37 -11.87 6.54
CA ILE A 236 7.37 -10.99 7.18
C ILE A 236 8.79 -11.19 6.64
N HIS A 237 9.03 -12.28 5.90
CA HIS A 237 10.31 -12.64 5.30
C HIS A 237 10.37 -12.37 3.79
N SER A 238 9.24 -12.01 3.16
CA SER A 238 9.26 -11.66 1.73
C SER A 238 9.78 -10.23 1.54
N SER A 239 10.85 -10.10 0.75
CA SER A 239 11.43 -8.82 0.31
C SER A 239 10.63 -8.18 -0.81
#